data_AF-A0A067TD02-F1
#
_entry.id   AF-A0A067TD02-F1
#
_cell.length_a   1.000
_cell.length_b   1.000
_cell.length_c   1.000
_cell.angle_alpha   90.00
_cell.angle_beta   90.00
_cell.angle_gamma   90.00
#
_symmetry.space_group_name_H-M   'P 1'
#
loop_
_entity.id
_entity.type
_entity.pdbx_description
1 polymer ?
#
loop_
_entity_poly.entity_id
_entity_poly.type
_entity_poly.pdbx_seq_one_letter_code
_entity_poly.pdbx_strand_id
1 'polypeptide(L)' 'TLEAIKDDKIAEKIRKWLSPPDSSRNRNEADEKRQVDTCAWFLEGERFNKWRETPGFLWVKGKGKLVSKLFEFEY' A
#
# COMPACT_ATOMS: atom_id res chain seq x y z
N THR A 1 -39.57 0.87 -11.57
CA THR A 1 -40.35 -0.32 -11.15
C THR A 1 -39.62 -1.03 -10.01
N LEU A 2 -40.27 -1.95 -9.30
CA LEU A 2 -39.73 -2.66 -8.12
C LEU A 2 -38.37 -3.36 -8.36
N GLU A 3 -38.12 -3.81 -9.59
CA GLU A 3 -36.86 -4.45 -10.00
C GLU A 3 -35.67 -3.48 -9.91
N ALA A 4 -35.80 -2.25 -10.40
CA ALA A 4 -34.73 -1.25 -10.33
C ALA A 4 -34.30 -0.93 -8.88
N ILE A 5 -35.28 -0.88 -7.95
CA ILE A 5 -35.01 -0.64 -6.52
C ILE A 5 -34.27 -1.83 -5.89
N LYS A 6 -34.56 -3.06 -6.35
CA LYS A 6 -33.87 -4.28 -5.88
C LYS A 6 -32.43 -4.31 -6.40
N ASP A 7 -32.22 -3.90 -7.64
CA ASP A 7 -30.89 -3.83 -8.28
C ASP A 7 -30.01 -2.79 -7.59
N ASP A 8 -30.55 -1.62 -7.25
CA ASP A 8 -29.81 -0.58 -6.52
C ASP A 8 -29.31 -1.06 -5.15
N LYS A 9 -30.14 -1.80 -4.41
CA LYS A 9 -29.76 -2.38 -3.10
C LYS A 9 -28.67 -3.43 -3.22
N ILE A 10 -28.67 -4.24 -4.28
CA ILE A 10 -27.62 -5.23 -4.54
C ILE A 10 -26.32 -4.51 -4.91
N ALA A 11 -26.40 -3.51 -5.78
CA ALA A 11 -25.25 -2.71 -6.19
C ALA A 11 -24.61 -1.97 -5.00
N GLU A 12 -25.41 -1.45 -4.07
CA GLU A 12 -24.91 -0.84 -2.82
C GLU A 12 -24.14 -1.84 -1.94
N LYS A 13 -24.67 -3.06 -1.76
CA LYS A 13 -23.98 -4.11 -1.01
C LYS A 13 -22.64 -4.50 -1.64
N ILE A 14 -22.60 -4.63 -2.97
CA ILE A 14 -21.35 -4.93 -3.70
C ILE A 14 -20.36 -3.79 -3.54
N ARG A 15 -20.78 -2.53 -3.71
CA ARG A 15 -19.92 -1.35 -3.51
C ARG A 15 -19.37 -1.29 -2.09
N LYS A 16 -20.18 -1.60 -1.08
CA LYS A 16 -19.74 -1.66 0.32
C LYS A 16 -18.74 -2.80 0.57
N TRP A 17 -18.95 -3.96 -0.04
CA TRP A 17 -18.02 -5.10 0.06
C TRP A 17 -16.68 -4.82 -0.64
N LEU A 18 -16.70 -4.14 -1.79
CA LEU A 18 -15.51 -3.70 -2.52
C LEU A 18 -14.87 -2.43 -1.95
N SER A 19 -15.52 -1.77 -0.99
CA SER A 19 -14.98 -0.53 -0.42
C SER A 19 -13.66 -0.85 0.27
N PRO A 20 -12.62 -0.05 0.03
CA PRO A 20 -11.35 -0.26 0.69
C PRO A 20 -11.52 -0.07 2.21
N PRO A 21 -10.77 -0.82 3.03
CA PRO A 21 -10.70 -0.52 4.46
C PRO A 21 -10.09 0.88 4.66
N ASP A 22 -10.44 1.53 5.77
CA ASP A 22 -9.78 2.77 6.15
C ASP A 22 -8.28 2.51 6.38
N SER A 23 -7.46 3.11 5.52
CA SER A 23 -6.01 2.96 5.54
C SER A 23 -5.30 3.98 6.43
N SER A 24 -6.04 4.92 7.04
CA SER A 24 -5.52 6.00 7.88
C SER A 24 -4.64 5.45 9.02
N ARG A 25 -5.13 4.43 9.73
CA ARG A 25 -4.42 3.80 10.84
C ARG A 25 -3.06 3.24 10.40
N ASN A 26 -3.04 2.49 9.31
CA ASN A 26 -1.80 1.91 8.79
C ASN A 26 -0.81 3.00 8.35
N ARG A 27 -1.32 4.08 7.74
CA ARG A 27 -0.48 5.22 7.37
C ARG A 27 0.14 5.90 8.58
N ASN A 28 -0.66 6.16 9.63
CA ASN A 28 -0.17 6.82 10.84
C ASN A 28 0.86 5.95 11.56
N GLU A 29 0.59 4.66 11.74
CA GLU A 29 1.54 3.73 12.35
C GLU A 29 2.86 3.62 11.56
N ALA A 30 2.78 3.63 10.22
CA ALA A 30 3.97 3.60 9.38
C ALA A 30 4.78 4.91 9.49
N ASP A 31 4.11 6.05 9.59
CA ASP A 31 4.77 7.35 9.77
C ASP A 31 5.47 7.44 11.13
N GLU A 32 4.80 7.01 12.20
CA GLU A 32 5.37 6.96 13.57
C GLU A 32 6.58 6.02 13.67
N LYS A 33 6.54 4.86 13.01
CA LYS A 33 7.60 3.83 13.10
C LYS A 33 8.75 4.07 12.11
N ARG A 34 8.59 4.99 11.15
CA ARG A 34 9.61 5.25 10.12
C ARG A 34 10.84 5.89 10.76
N GLN A 35 12.04 5.46 10.34
CA GLN A 35 13.26 6.18 10.70
C GLN A 35 13.32 7.51 9.93
N VAL A 36 13.83 8.57 10.56
CA VAL A 36 14.08 9.85 9.89
C VAL A 36 14.90 9.60 8.61
N ASP A 37 14.56 10.30 7.53
CA ASP A 37 15.16 10.18 6.20
C ASP A 37 15.02 8.82 5.48
N THR A 38 14.21 7.89 6.03
CA THR A 38 13.88 6.66 5.30
C THR A 38 13.23 7.00 3.97
N CYS A 39 13.70 6.34 2.91
CA CYS A 39 13.26 6.53 1.54
C CYS A 39 13.55 7.93 0.94
N ALA A 40 14.25 8.83 1.62
CA ALA A 40 14.60 10.16 1.08
C ALA A 40 15.33 10.03 -0.27
N TRP A 41 16.31 9.12 -0.37
CA TRP A 41 17.04 8.81 -1.61
C TRP A 41 16.13 8.48 -2.81
N PHE A 42 14.94 7.94 -2.54
CA PHE A 42 13.97 7.56 -3.57
C PHE A 42 12.95 8.68 -3.81
N LEU A 43 12.37 9.24 -2.74
CA LEU A 43 11.30 10.23 -2.80
C LEU A 43 11.77 11.59 -3.32
N GLU A 44 13.03 11.95 -3.05
CA GLU A 44 13.65 13.17 -3.56
C GLU A 44 14.37 12.92 -4.90
N GLY A 45 14.47 11.65 -5.30
CA GLY A 45 15.15 11.24 -6.53
C GLY A 45 14.39 11.66 -7.79
N GLU A 46 15.15 12.04 -8.82
CA GLU A 46 14.63 12.46 -10.12
C GLU A 46 13.66 11.44 -10.73
N ARG A 47 13.94 10.14 -10.58
CA ARG A 47 13.10 9.07 -11.12
C ARG A 47 11.69 9.08 -10.54
N PHE A 48 11.56 9.28 -9.22
CA PHE A 48 10.25 9.34 -8.58
C PHE A 48 9.52 10.64 -8.93
N ASN A 49 10.23 11.76 -8.97
CA ASN A 49 9.64 13.05 -9.34
C ASN A 49 9.10 13.05 -10.78
N LYS A 50 9.85 12.50 -11.75
CA LYS A 50 9.37 12.31 -13.13
C LYS A 50 8.13 11.41 -13.21
N TRP A 51 8.11 10.32 -12.43
CA TRP A 51 6.95 9.44 -12.37
C TRP A 51 5.73 10.13 -11.75
N ARG A 52 5.91 11.03 -10.78
CA ARG A 52 4.81 11.84 -10.20
C ARG A 52 4.18 12.77 -11.23
N GLU A 53 5.00 13.36 -12.10
CA GLU A 53 4.54 14.27 -13.15
C GLU A 53 3.84 13.53 -14.29
N THR A 54 4.37 12.36 -14.67
CA THR A 54 3.80 11.51 -15.73
C THR A 54 3.63 10.08 -15.22
N PRO A 55 2.47 9.75 -14.62
CA PRO A 55 2.24 8.46 -14.00
C PRO A 55 2.35 7.29 -14.98
N GLY A 56 3.03 6.22 -14.55
CA GLY A 56 3.22 4.98 -15.29
C GLY A 56 3.69 3.84 -14.37
N PHE A 57 4.46 2.89 -14.89
CA PHE A 57 5.03 1.81 -14.06
C PHE A 57 6.37 2.22 -13.45
N LEU A 58 6.49 2.11 -12.12
CA LEU A 58 7.73 2.33 -11.39
C LEU A 58 8.03 1.12 -10.49
N TRP A 59 9.12 0.41 -10.78
CA TRP A 59 9.55 -0.74 -9.98
C TRP A 59 10.61 -0.33 -8.96
N VAL A 60 10.33 -0.61 -7.69
CA VAL A 60 11.26 -0.38 -6.57
C VAL A 60 11.66 -1.73 -6.01
N LYS A 61 12.94 -2.07 -6.12
CA LYS A 61 13.49 -3.30 -5.55
C LYS A 61 14.00 -3.03 -4.14
N GLY A 62 13.34 -3.59 -3.13
CA GLY A 62 13.85 -3.60 -1.76
C GLY A 62 15.08 -4.48 -1.60
N LYS A 63 15.90 -4.21 -0.59
CA LYS A 63 16.91 -5.16 -0.10
C LYS A 63 16.24 -6.13 0.86
N GLY A 64 15.62 -7.19 0.32
CA GLY A 64 15.21 -8.31 1.16
C GLY A 64 16.46 -8.99 1.70
N LYS A 65 16.80 -8.80 2.98
CA LYS A 65 17.64 -9.78 3.65
C LYS A 65 16.78 -11.02 3.83
N LEU A 66 17.17 -12.12 3.18
CA LEU A 66 16.75 -13.45 3.66
C LEU A 66 17.12 -13.50 5.14
N VAL A 67 16.14 -13.73 6.00
CA VAL A 67 16.40 -13.98 7.42
C VAL A 67 17.05 -15.36 7.50
N SER A 68 18.36 -15.45 7.25
CA SER A 68 19.15 -16.67 7.45
C SER A 68 19.34 -16.99 8.94
N LYS A 69 18.68 -16.27 9.85
CA LYS A 69 18.83 -16.41 11.30
C LYS A 69 17.75 -17.26 11.98
N LEU A 70 16.90 -17.96 11.22
CA LEU A 70 15.88 -18.86 11.79
C LEU A 70 16.36 -20.31 12.00
N PHE A 71 17.63 -20.63 11.69
CA PHE A 71 18.20 -21.97 11.90
C PHE A 71 19.57 -21.94 12.57
N GLU A 72 19.75 -21.11 13.59
CA GLU A 72 20.78 -21.35 14.62
C GLU A 72 20.06 -21.77 15.91
N PHE A 73 19.41 -22.95 15.88
CA PHE A 73 19.07 -23.66 17.11
C PHE A 73 20.22 -24.64 17.40
N GLU A 74 20.91 -24.32 18.50
CA GLU A 74 21.75 -25.14 19.39
C GLU A 74 22.12 -26.58 18.95
N TYR A 75 23.44 -26.82 18.78
CA TYR A 75 24.29 -27.57 19.73
C TYR A 75 25.78 -27.29 19.47
#